data_AF-A0A7K3XMG1-F1
#
_entry.id   AF-A0A7K3XMG1-F1
#
_cell.length_a   1.000
_cell.length_b   1.000
_cell.length_c   1.000
_cell.angle_alpha   90.00
_cell.angle_beta   90.00
_cell.angle_gamma   90.00
#
_symmetry.space_group_name_H-M   'P 1'
#
loop_
_entity.id
_entity.type
_entity.pdbx_description
1 polymer ?
#
loop_
_entity_poly.entity_id
_entity_poly.type
_entity_poly.pdbx_seq_one_letter_code
_entity_poly.pdbx_strand_id
1 'polypeptide(L)'
;WFAFNLDITNIFTAINSRNFTIDLSGTIVGTGELAETIRSSNAKDFGIKPIFPYLDEVMRIADEPNLLEREKKMDLLKWSWIEEKVFHYRFSIENIFAYLLQTEILERWVNLNHETGSKAFKDFVDQLRGSFQFPEEYKLNK
;
A
#
# COMPACT_ATOMS: atom_id res chain seq x y z
N TRP A 1 -1.08 -14.21 -5.67
CA TRP A 1 -0.13 -13.15 -5.28
C TRP A 1 -0.49 -11.81 -5.89
N PHE A 2 -0.42 -11.64 -7.22
CA PHE A 2 -0.66 -10.34 -7.86
C PHE A 2 -2.07 -9.79 -7.64
N ALA A 3 -3.10 -10.62 -7.76
CA ALA A 3 -4.48 -10.23 -7.45
C ALA A 3 -4.62 -9.76 -5.99
N PHE A 4 -4.08 -10.53 -5.04
CA PHE A 4 -4.09 -10.15 -3.62
C PHE A 4 -3.38 -8.82 -3.35
N ASN A 5 -2.24 -8.55 -4.01
CA ASN A 5 -1.55 -7.26 -3.89
C ASN A 5 -2.37 -6.12 -4.50
N LEU A 6 -2.97 -6.33 -5.67
CA LEU A 6 -3.87 -5.36 -6.29
C LEU A 6 -5.04 -5.03 -5.37
N ASP A 7 -5.67 -6.04 -4.79
CA ASP A 7 -6.80 -5.89 -3.88
C ASP A 7 -6.41 -5.10 -2.62
N ILE A 8 -5.30 -5.47 -1.97
CA ILE A 8 -4.76 -4.70 -0.82
C ILE A 8 -4.52 -3.25 -1.23
N THR A 9 -3.83 -3.00 -2.35
CA THR A 9 -3.53 -1.65 -2.81
C THR A 9 -4.81 -0.86 -3.08
N ASN A 10 -5.81 -1.46 -3.72
CA ASN A 10 -7.10 -0.82 -3.95
C ASN A 10 -7.82 -0.48 -2.63
N ILE A 11 -7.77 -1.36 -1.63
CA ILE A 11 -8.36 -1.09 -0.31
C ILE A 11 -7.65 0.08 0.37
N PHE A 12 -6.32 0.11 0.40
CA PHE A 12 -5.57 1.25 0.96
C PHE A 12 -5.86 2.54 0.20
N THR A 13 -5.91 2.49 -1.12
CA THR A 13 -6.29 3.63 -1.96
C THR A 13 -7.69 4.12 -1.62
N ALA A 14 -8.66 3.23 -1.45
CA ALA A 14 -10.02 3.59 -1.09
C ALA A 14 -10.12 4.26 0.29
N ILE A 15 -9.41 3.72 1.29
CA ILE A 15 -9.32 4.29 2.63
C ILE A 15 -8.70 5.70 2.55
N ASN A 16 -7.58 5.85 1.84
CA ASN A 16 -6.91 7.13 1.68
C ASN A 16 -7.77 8.14 0.92
N SER A 17 -8.41 7.73 -0.18
CA SER A 17 -9.32 8.58 -0.95
C SER A 17 -10.45 9.13 -0.07
N ARG A 18 -11.03 8.30 0.81
CA ARG A 18 -12.05 8.75 1.77
C ARG A 18 -11.49 9.71 2.81
N ASN A 19 -10.31 9.43 3.36
CA ASN A 19 -9.66 10.28 4.37
C ASN A 19 -9.26 11.66 3.83
N PHE A 20 -8.87 11.74 2.56
CA PHE A 20 -8.40 12.98 1.92
C PHE A 20 -9.41 13.60 0.94
N THR A 21 -10.65 13.09 0.89
CA THR A 21 -11.72 13.58 -0.01
C THR A 21 -11.30 13.61 -1.49
N ILE A 22 -10.61 12.55 -1.94
CA ILE A 22 -10.21 12.35 -3.34
C ILE A 22 -11.28 11.49 -4.03
N ASP A 23 -11.61 11.78 -5.29
CA ASP A 23 -12.52 10.94 -6.07
C ASP A 23 -12.03 9.49 -6.14
N LEU A 24 -12.93 8.55 -5.88
CA LEU A 24 -12.63 7.12 -5.78
C LEU A 24 -12.65 6.43 -7.14
N SER A 25 -13.48 6.92 -8.07
CA SER A 25 -13.76 6.20 -9.31
C SER A 25 -12.52 6.06 -10.20
N GLY A 26 -11.69 7.12 -10.27
CA GLY A 26 -10.47 7.17 -11.06
C GLY A 26 -9.22 6.59 -10.39
N THR A 27 -9.27 6.24 -9.10
CA THR A 27 -8.09 5.77 -8.36
C THR A 27 -8.02 4.25 -8.22
N ILE A 28 -9.15 3.57 -8.31
CA ILE A 28 -9.23 2.10 -8.17
C ILE A 28 -8.90 1.40 -9.48
N VAL A 29 -7.92 0.49 -9.43
CA VAL A 29 -7.37 -0.21 -10.60
C VAL A 29 -8.02 -1.58 -10.79
N GLY A 30 -8.34 -1.91 -12.05
CA GLY A 30 -8.87 -3.23 -12.45
C GLY A 30 -10.40 -3.30 -12.50
N THR A 31 -10.92 -4.42 -12.98
CA THR A 31 -12.36 -4.65 -13.20
C THR A 31 -12.89 -5.89 -12.45
N GLY A 32 -12.15 -6.31 -11.41
CA GLY A 32 -12.55 -7.44 -10.56
C GLY A 32 -13.72 -7.09 -9.64
N GLU A 33 -14.35 -8.12 -9.08
CA GLU A 33 -15.49 -8.00 -8.17
C GLU A 33 -15.22 -7.02 -7.02
N LEU A 34 -14.03 -7.13 -6.40
CA LEU A 34 -13.61 -6.25 -5.31
C LEU A 34 -13.48 -4.79 -5.76
N ALA A 35 -12.88 -4.54 -6.92
CA ALA A 35 -12.71 -3.19 -7.46
C ALA A 35 -14.06 -2.51 -7.77
N GLU A 36 -14.99 -3.23 -8.41
CA GLU A 36 -16.34 -2.69 -8.69
C GLU A 36 -17.16 -2.47 -7.43
N THR A 37 -17.02 -3.36 -6.44
CA THR A 37 -17.69 -3.21 -5.15
C THR A 37 -17.17 -1.97 -4.42
N ILE A 38 -15.86 -1.72 -4.41
CA ILE A 38 -15.28 -0.50 -3.83
C ILE A 38 -15.81 0.75 -4.52
N ARG A 39 -15.90 0.79 -5.85
CA ARG A 39 -16.37 1.97 -6.59
C ARG A 39 -17.84 2.30 -6.33
N SER A 40 -18.67 1.28 -6.14
CA SER A 40 -20.12 1.43 -6.00
C SER A 40 -20.58 1.61 -4.56
N SER A 41 -19.79 1.16 -3.58
CA SER A 41 -20.20 1.11 -2.18
C SER A 41 -19.78 2.33 -1.37
N ASN A 42 -20.76 2.89 -0.65
CA ASN A 42 -20.53 3.95 0.34
C ASN A 42 -20.37 3.42 1.78
N ALA A 43 -20.41 2.10 1.99
CA ALA A 43 -20.29 1.51 3.32
C ALA A 43 -18.92 1.79 3.95
N LYS A 44 -18.84 1.74 5.29
CA LYS A 44 -17.58 1.98 6.02
C LYS A 44 -16.49 0.99 5.60
N ASP A 45 -16.87 -0.26 5.41
CA ASP A 45 -16.05 -1.38 4.97
C ASP A 45 -16.07 -1.57 3.44
N PHE A 46 -16.61 -0.59 2.70
CA PHE A 46 -16.82 -0.67 1.25
C PHE A 46 -17.67 -1.87 0.79
N GLY A 47 -18.37 -2.57 1.68
CA GLY A 47 -19.16 -3.76 1.35
C GLY A 47 -18.34 -4.98 0.92
N ILE A 48 -17.01 -4.96 1.06
CA ILE A 48 -16.13 -6.04 0.57
C ILE A 48 -15.81 -7.09 1.64
N LYS A 49 -16.32 -6.95 2.86
CA LYS A 49 -16.12 -7.91 3.96
C LYS A 49 -16.42 -9.37 3.58
N PRO A 50 -17.48 -9.68 2.80
CA PRO A 50 -17.75 -11.06 2.35
C PRO A 50 -16.75 -11.58 1.31
N ILE A 51 -16.12 -10.67 0.55
CA ILE A 51 -15.26 -10.97 -0.60
C ILE A 51 -13.79 -11.06 -0.18
N PHE A 52 -13.39 -10.25 0.81
CA PHE A 52 -12.01 -10.12 1.26
C PHE A 52 -11.86 -10.44 2.76
N PRO A 53 -11.49 -11.68 3.11
CA PRO A 53 -11.44 -12.14 4.50
C PRO A 53 -10.47 -11.34 5.40
N TYR A 54 -9.41 -10.77 4.82
CA TYR A 54 -8.37 -10.05 5.55
C TYR A 54 -8.70 -8.56 5.76
N LEU A 55 -9.93 -8.11 5.45
CA LEU A 55 -10.28 -6.69 5.47
C LEU A 55 -10.06 -6.04 6.84
N ASP A 56 -10.44 -6.71 7.93
CA ASP A 56 -10.28 -6.17 9.29
C ASP A 56 -8.82 -5.92 9.63
N GLU A 57 -7.94 -6.81 9.18
CA GLU A 57 -6.50 -6.67 9.38
C GLU A 57 -5.96 -5.52 8.53
N VAL A 58 -6.35 -5.42 7.26
CA VAL A 58 -5.97 -4.30 6.39
C VAL A 58 -6.43 -2.95 6.97
N MET A 59 -7.67 -2.86 7.45
CA MET A 59 -8.18 -1.63 8.08
C MET A 59 -7.39 -1.28 9.34
N ARG A 60 -7.06 -2.26 10.19
CA ARG A 60 -6.22 -2.05 11.38
C ARG A 60 -4.81 -1.59 11.01
N ILE A 61 -4.25 -2.10 9.92
CA ILE A 61 -2.94 -1.67 9.42
C ILE A 61 -3.04 -0.23 8.88
N ALA A 62 -4.10 0.11 8.16
CA ALA A 62 -4.31 1.46 7.64
C ALA A 62 -4.38 2.52 8.75
N ASP A 63 -4.90 2.16 9.92
CA ASP A 63 -4.97 3.02 11.09
C ASP A 63 -3.63 3.21 11.82
N GLU A 64 -2.57 2.45 11.49
CA GLU A 64 -1.24 2.59 12.11
C GLU A 64 -0.59 3.93 11.71
N PRO A 65 -0.35 4.87 12.64
CA PRO A 65 0.19 6.19 12.30
C PRO A 65 1.65 6.15 11.86
N ASN A 66 2.45 5.20 12.36
CA ASN A 66 3.85 5.09 11.97
C ASN A 66 3.97 4.40 10.60
N LEU A 67 4.41 5.13 9.58
CA LEU A 67 4.53 4.63 8.20
C LEU A 67 5.43 3.39 8.10
N LEU A 68 6.54 3.34 8.85
CA LEU A 68 7.45 2.20 8.84
C LEU A 68 6.77 0.96 9.42
N GLU A 69 6.08 1.12 10.55
CA GLU A 69 5.34 0.01 11.17
C GLU A 69 4.15 -0.43 10.33
N ARG A 70 3.49 0.51 9.64
CA ARG A 70 2.44 0.21 8.66
C ARG A 70 2.97 -0.66 7.52
N GLU A 71 4.13 -0.32 6.95
CA GLU A 71 4.76 -1.13 5.92
C GLU A 71 5.17 -2.52 6.42
N LYS A 72 5.76 -2.62 7.62
CA LYS A 72 6.11 -3.91 8.22
C LYS A 72 4.89 -4.79 8.41
N LYS A 73 3.81 -4.25 8.99
CA LYS A 73 2.57 -4.99 9.22
C LYS A 73 1.93 -5.45 7.90
N MET A 74 1.98 -4.60 6.87
CA MET A 74 1.51 -4.99 5.53
C MET A 74 2.32 -6.15 4.95
N ASP A 75 3.64 -6.16 5.10
CA ASP A 75 4.47 -7.28 4.65
C ASP A 75 4.24 -8.55 5.46
N LEU A 76 4.02 -8.44 6.77
CA LEU A 76 3.64 -9.56 7.62
C LEU A 76 2.30 -10.18 7.19
N LEU A 77 1.29 -9.35 6.89
CA LEU A 77 0.03 -9.83 6.32
C LEU A 77 0.25 -10.60 5.01
N LYS A 78 1.07 -10.05 4.10
CA LYS A 78 1.42 -10.72 2.84
C LYS A 78 2.16 -12.03 3.07
N TRP A 79 3.06 -12.06 4.05
CA TRP A 79 3.80 -13.26 4.44
C TRP A 79 2.86 -14.35 4.95
N SER A 80 1.99 -14.03 5.90
CA SER A 80 1.00 -14.97 6.44
C SER A 80 0.04 -15.46 5.36
N TRP A 81 -0.36 -14.60 4.43
CA TRP A 81 -1.16 -15.00 3.27
C TRP A 81 -0.42 -16.03 2.40
N ILE A 82 0.88 -15.83 2.13
CA ILE A 82 1.68 -16.78 1.35
C ILE A 82 1.70 -18.15 2.06
N GLU A 83 2.01 -18.16 3.37
CA GLU A 83 2.07 -19.39 4.18
C GLU A 83 0.74 -20.15 4.18
N GLU A 84 -0.38 -19.45 4.34
CA GLU A 84 -1.72 -20.04 4.28
C GLU A 84 -1.98 -20.69 2.92
N LYS A 85 -1.61 -20.02 1.81
CA LYS A 85 -1.86 -20.54 0.46
C LYS A 85 -1.00 -21.75 0.12
N VAL A 86 0.22 -21.85 0.64
CA VAL A 86 1.08 -23.00 0.36
C VAL A 86 0.96 -24.14 1.38
N PHE A 87 0.23 -23.94 2.47
CA PHE A 87 0.14 -24.89 3.59
C PHE A 87 -0.19 -26.34 3.16
N HIS A 88 -1.07 -26.52 2.16
CA HIS A 88 -1.48 -27.85 1.68
C HIS A 88 -0.61 -28.42 0.56
N TYR A 89 0.33 -27.64 0.04
CA TYR A 89 1.16 -28.04 -1.09
C TYR A 89 2.45 -28.68 -0.59
N ARG A 90 2.63 -29.98 -0.81
CA ARG A 90 3.87 -30.70 -0.47
C ARG A 90 4.65 -31.02 -1.76
N PHE A 91 5.91 -30.59 -1.83
CA PHE A 91 6.80 -30.80 -2.99
C PHE A 91 6.23 -30.32 -4.33
N SER A 92 5.84 -29.05 -4.39
CA SER A 92 5.24 -28.47 -5.58
C SER A 92 5.90 -27.15 -5.97
N ILE A 93 5.59 -26.68 -7.18
CA ILE A 93 6.10 -25.41 -7.71
C ILE A 93 5.61 -24.21 -6.88
N GLU A 94 4.45 -24.31 -6.25
CA GLU A 94 3.87 -23.29 -5.37
C GLU A 94 4.80 -22.97 -4.20
N ASN A 95 5.49 -23.96 -3.64
CA ASN A 95 6.48 -23.74 -2.56
C ASN A 95 7.73 -23.00 -3.06
N ILE A 96 8.15 -23.24 -4.30
CA ILE A 96 9.28 -22.53 -4.91
C ILE A 96 8.89 -21.06 -5.13
N PHE A 97 7.67 -20.80 -5.62
CA PHE A 97 7.15 -19.45 -5.75
C PHE A 97 6.99 -18.76 -4.40
N ALA A 98 6.47 -19.43 -3.38
CA ALA A 98 6.37 -18.86 -2.03
C ALA A 98 7.75 -18.48 -1.47
N TYR A 99 8.75 -19.35 -1.64
CA TYR A 99 10.12 -19.08 -1.22
C TYR A 99 10.70 -17.85 -1.94
N LEU A 100 10.46 -17.72 -3.25
CA LEU A 100 10.88 -16.56 -4.02
C LEU A 100 10.23 -15.27 -3.48
N LEU A 101 8.91 -15.27 -3.31
CA LEU A 101 8.16 -14.11 -2.80
C LEU A 101 8.60 -13.70 -1.39
N GLN A 102 8.83 -14.68 -0.51
CA GLN A 102 9.34 -14.45 0.84
C GLN A 102 10.75 -13.84 0.81
N THR A 103 11.59 -14.30 -0.13
CA THR A 103 12.93 -13.76 -0.33
C THR A 103 12.88 -12.32 -0.83
N GLU A 104 12.00 -11.99 -1.78
CA GLU A 104 11.78 -10.61 -2.25
C GLU A 104 11.35 -9.67 -1.12
N ILE A 105 10.45 -10.14 -0.24
CA ILE A 105 10.04 -9.36 0.96
C ILE A 105 11.26 -9.09 1.84
N LEU A 106 12.08 -10.11 2.15
CA LEU A 106 13.27 -9.94 3.00
C LEU A 106 14.31 -9.02 2.36
N GLU A 107 14.58 -9.18 1.07
CA GLU A 107 15.54 -8.36 0.33
C GLU A 107 15.17 -6.87 0.41
N ARG A 108 13.87 -6.54 0.31
CA ARG A 108 13.39 -5.17 0.48
C ARG A 108 13.81 -4.57 1.82
N TRP A 109 13.73 -5.34 2.91
CA TRP A 109 14.13 -4.91 4.25
C TRP A 109 15.64 -4.88 4.46
N VAL A 110 16.38 -5.80 3.85
CA VAL A 110 17.85 -5.81 3.91
C VAL A 110 18.44 -4.60 3.18
N ASN A 111 17.84 -4.21 2.05
CA ASN A 111 18.28 -3.06 1.26
C ASN A 111 17.89 -1.71 1.87
N LEU A 112 17.02 -1.68 2.88
CA LEU A 112 16.65 -0.46 3.60
C LEU A 112 17.80 -0.01 4.53
N ASN A 113 18.76 0.72 3.97
CA ASN A 113 19.81 1.39 4.74
C ASN A 113 19.36 2.80 5.18
N HIS A 114 19.47 3.08 6.48
CA HIS A 114 19.19 4.39 7.07
C HIS A 114 19.96 5.54 6.39
N GLU A 115 21.22 5.31 6.03
CA GLU A 115 22.04 6.33 5.37
C GLU A 115 21.48 6.71 3.99
N THR A 116 21.11 5.70 3.20
CA THR A 116 20.50 5.88 1.88
C THR A 116 19.14 6.55 1.99
N GLY A 117 18.32 6.15 2.99
CA GLY A 117 17.02 6.78 3.25
C GLY A 117 17.14 8.25 3.66
N SER A 118 18.09 8.57 4.53
CA SER A 118 18.35 9.96 4.95
C SER A 118 18.79 10.84 3.78
N LYS A 119 19.63 10.31 2.89
CA LYS A 119 20.04 11.00 1.67
C LYS A 119 18.84 11.26 0.75
N ALA A 120 18.06 10.22 0.43
CA ALA A 120 16.89 10.35 -0.43
C ALA A 120 15.87 11.38 0.11
N PHE A 121 15.65 11.40 1.43
CA PHE A 121 14.78 12.38 2.07
C PHE A 121 15.31 13.81 1.93
N LYS A 122 16.61 14.03 2.16
CA LYS A 122 17.25 15.34 1.98
C LYS A 122 17.12 15.82 0.54
N ASP A 123 17.43 14.95 -0.42
CA ASP A 123 17.32 15.26 -1.85
C ASP A 123 15.87 15.66 -2.22
N PHE A 124 14.87 14.97 -1.67
CA PHE A 124 13.46 15.31 -1.85
C PHE A 124 13.08 16.68 -1.26
N VAL A 125 13.52 16.98 -0.04
CA VAL A 125 13.27 18.29 0.61
C VAL A 125 13.92 19.43 -0.17
N ASP A 126 15.13 19.21 -0.67
CA ASP A 126 15.86 20.21 -1.45
C ASP A 126 15.17 20.48 -2.79
N GLN A 127 14.65 19.44 -3.46
CA GLN A 127 13.82 19.60 -4.66
C GLN A 127 12.53 20.39 -4.38
N LEU A 128 11.83 20.09 -3.28
CA LEU A 128 10.63 20.85 -2.90
C LEU A 128 10.95 22.33 -2.68
N ARG A 129 12.03 22.64 -1.97
CA ARG A 129 12.49 24.03 -1.77
C ARG A 129 12.82 24.72 -3.08
N GLY A 130 13.49 24.03 -4.01
CA GLY A 130 13.81 24.57 -5.33
C GLY A 130 12.58 24.80 -6.22
N SER A 131 11.53 23.99 -6.06
CA SER A 131 10.27 24.12 -6.81
C SER A 131 9.35 25.23 -6.30
N PHE A 132 9.61 25.77 -5.10
CA PHE A 132 8.80 26.83 -4.51
C PHE A 132 9.18 28.20 -5.11
N GLN A 133 8.40 28.66 -6.09
CA GLN A 133 8.45 30.03 -6.57
C GLN A 133 7.46 30.89 -5.76
N PHE A 134 7.95 31.93 -5.09
CA PHE A 134 7.08 32.91 -4.43
C PHE A 134 6.15 33.54 -5.49
N PRO A 135 4.82 33.53 -5.30
CA PRO A 135 3.92 34.22 -6.22
C PRO A 135 4.34 35.69 -6.33
N GLU A 136 4.45 36.20 -7.55
CA GLU A 136 4.84 37.60 -7.86
C GLU A 136 4.02 38.62 -7.05
N GLU A 137 2.79 38.28 -6.69
CA GLU A 137 1.87 39.08 -5.86
C GLU A 137 2.40 39.43 -4.46
N TYR A 138 3.38 38.70 -3.94
CA TYR A 138 4.00 38.96 -2.62
C TYR A 138 5.40 39.57 -2.72
N LYS A 139 5.92 39.81 -3.92
CA LYS A 139 7.17 40.56 -4.11
C LYS A 139 6.84 42.04 -3.90
N LEU A 140 7.08 42.53 -2.68
CA LEU A 140 6.97 43.96 -2.35
C LEU A 140 7.79 44.78 -3.36
N ASN A 141 7.10 45.55 -4.20
CA ASN A 141 7.69 46.55 -5.08
C ASN A 141 8.53 47.52 -4.22
N LYS A 142 9.84 47.52 -4.43
CA LYS A 142 10.75 48.58 -3.96
C LYS A 142 10.76 49.73 -4.96
#